data_AF-A0A2V6FDL5-F1
#
_entry.id   AF-A0A2V6FDL5-F1
#
_cell.length_a   1.000
_cell.length_b   1.000
_cell.length_c   1.000
_cell.angle_alpha   90.00
_cell.angle_beta   90.00
_cell.angle_gamma   90.00
#
_symmetry.space_group_name_H-M   'P 1'
#
loop_
_entity.id
_entity.type
_entity.pdbx_description
1 polymer ?
#
loop_
_entity_poly.entity_id
_entity_poly.type
_entity_poly.pdbx_seq_one_letter_code
_entity_poly.pdbx_strand_id
1 'polypeptide(L)'
;MNSLKIKPGLASIVLLLPALFFSVAGVLYPAFGVAGANRLLDTMMAHGVFKLLFSPVVVLGGPLAAFALNAWKVLHLSADIVNDEFVIALSVRRILGHLLWLALAGGLAVCLVAYAFVENFMIVAR
;
A
#
# COMPACT_ATOMS: atom_id res chain seq x y z
N MET A 1 -15.01 28.81 -1.57
CA MET A 1 -14.22 27.64 -2.00
C MET A 1 -14.21 26.59 -0.89
N ASN A 2 -15.07 25.58 -0.98
CA ASN A 2 -15.10 24.49 0.00
C ASN A 2 -13.83 23.65 -0.15
N SER A 3 -12.88 23.85 0.76
CA SER A 3 -11.71 23.01 0.92
C SER A 3 -12.17 21.56 1.02
N LEU A 4 -11.89 20.76 -0.02
CA LEU A 4 -11.90 19.30 0.03
C LEU A 4 -10.94 18.88 1.17
N LYS A 5 -11.48 18.79 2.39
CA LYS A 5 -10.82 18.11 3.51
C LYS A 5 -10.85 16.63 3.16
N ILE A 6 -9.98 16.20 2.25
CA ILE A 6 -9.80 14.80 1.91
C ILE A 6 -9.41 14.12 3.22
N LYS A 7 -10.35 13.36 3.79
CA LYS A 7 -10.09 12.58 4.99
C LYS A 7 -8.95 11.62 4.60
N PRO A 8 -7.83 11.58 5.34
CA PRO A 8 -6.68 10.76 4.96
C PRO A 8 -7.03 9.27 4.83
N GLY A 9 -8.08 8.80 5.51
CA GLY A 9 -8.63 7.46 5.29
C GLY A 9 -9.20 7.24 3.87
N LEU A 10 -9.90 8.23 3.30
CA LEU A 10 -10.39 8.15 1.92
C LEU A 10 -9.25 8.18 0.89
N ALA A 11 -8.24 9.04 1.12
CA ALA A 11 -7.04 9.04 0.28
C ALA A 11 -6.32 7.68 0.33
N SER A 12 -6.20 7.09 1.52
CA SER A 12 -5.57 5.78 1.71
C SER A 12 -6.29 4.68 0.92
N ILE A 13 -7.63 4.67 0.92
CA ILE A 13 -8.42 3.70 0.14
C ILE A 13 -8.13 3.82 -1.35
N VAL A 14 -8.14 5.04 -1.88
CA VAL A 14 -7.89 5.29 -3.32
C VAL A 14 -6.49 4.86 -3.71
N LEU A 15 -5.49 5.13 -2.86
CA LEU A 15 -4.11 4.72 -3.09
C LEU A 15 -3.91 3.21 -3.03
N LEU A 16 -4.68 2.50 -2.19
CA LEU A 16 -4.58 1.04 -2.03
C LEU A 16 -5.33 0.27 -3.13
N LEU A 17 -6.34 0.87 -3.77
CA LEU A 17 -7.23 0.19 -4.72
C LEU A 17 -6.50 -0.55 -5.86
N PRO A 18 -5.54 0.04 -6.58
CA PRO A 18 -4.82 -0.66 -7.65
C PRO A 18 -4.07 -1.90 -7.14
N ALA A 19 -3.38 -1.74 -6.00
CA ALA A 19 -2.62 -2.81 -5.36
C ALA A 19 -3.51 -3.94 -4.82
N LEU A 20 -4.66 -3.58 -4.24
CA LEU A 20 -5.68 -4.54 -3.79
C LEU A 20 -6.25 -5.32 -4.97
N PHE A 21 -6.54 -4.64 -6.09
CA PHE A 21 -7.05 -5.28 -7.29
C PHE A 21 -6.07 -6.34 -7.82
N PHE A 22 -4.78 -5.99 -7.95
CA PHE A 22 -3.75 -6.95 -8.36
C PHE A 22 -3.60 -8.12 -7.40
N SER A 23 -3.62 -7.85 -6.08
CA SER A 23 -3.49 -8.90 -5.07
C SER A 23 -4.67 -9.86 -5.10
N VAL A 24 -5.90 -9.35 -5.26
CA VAL A 24 -7.10 -10.18 -5.36
C VAL A 24 -7.11 -10.97 -6.66
N ALA A 25 -6.81 -10.34 -7.81
CA ALA A 25 -6.72 -11.03 -9.10
C ALA A 25 -5.65 -12.14 -9.07
N GLY A 26 -4.47 -11.82 -8.52
CA GLY A 26 -3.34 -12.73 -8.35
C GLY A 26 -3.59 -13.89 -7.39
N VAL A 27 -4.58 -13.81 -6.49
CA VAL A 27 -5.00 -14.94 -5.64
C VAL A 27 -6.16 -15.70 -6.29
N LEU A 28 -7.15 -14.99 -6.85
CA LEU A 28 -8.37 -15.59 -7.41
C LEU A 28 -8.08 -16.58 -8.54
N TYR A 29 -7.12 -16.26 -9.41
CA TYR A 29 -6.79 -17.14 -10.52
C TYR A 29 -6.08 -18.42 -10.08
N PRO A 30 -4.94 -18.40 -9.37
CA PRO A 30 -4.23 -19.62 -8.98
C PRO A 30 -4.97 -20.43 -7.90
N ALA A 31 -5.67 -19.79 -6.96
CA ALA A 31 -6.34 -20.51 -5.87
C ALA A 31 -7.73 -21.04 -6.24
N PHE A 32 -8.46 -20.34 -7.12
CA PHE A 32 -9.87 -20.65 -7.41
C PHE A 32 -10.16 -20.84 -8.91
N GLY A 33 -9.18 -20.68 -9.80
CA GLY A 33 -9.36 -20.79 -11.25
C GLY A 33 -10.20 -19.65 -11.86
N VAL A 34 -10.47 -18.58 -11.10
CA VAL A 34 -11.37 -17.50 -11.53
C VAL A 34 -10.62 -16.52 -12.42
N ALA A 35 -10.75 -16.69 -13.73
CA ALA A 35 -10.09 -15.83 -14.73
C ALA A 35 -10.77 -14.47 -14.95
N GLY A 36 -11.95 -14.23 -14.36
CA GLY A 36 -12.74 -13.01 -14.59
C GLY A 36 -11.98 -11.73 -14.25
N ALA A 37 -11.25 -11.72 -13.14
CA ALA A 37 -10.44 -10.58 -12.72
C ALA A 37 -9.29 -10.29 -13.71
N ASN A 38 -8.66 -11.34 -14.24
CA ASN A 38 -7.57 -11.21 -15.21
C ASN A 38 -8.08 -10.69 -16.55
N ARG A 39 -9.21 -11.20 -17.04
CA ARG A 39 -9.84 -10.69 -18.27
C ARG A 39 -10.24 -9.21 -18.16
N LEU A 40 -10.73 -8.82 -16.98
CA LEU A 40 -11.03 -7.42 -16.70
C LEU A 40 -9.77 -6.56 -16.71
N LEU A 41 -8.69 -7.04 -16.09
CA LEU A 41 -7.39 -6.38 -16.11
C LEU A 41 -6.89 -6.19 -17.55
N ASP A 42 -6.95 -7.23 -18.39
CA ASP A 42 -6.55 -7.16 -19.80
C ASP A 42 -7.35 -6.10 -20.57
N THR A 43 -8.66 -6.06 -20.34
CA THR A 43 -9.57 -5.08 -20.97
C THR A 43 -9.27 -3.64 -20.50
N MET A 44 -8.98 -3.45 -19.21
CA MET A 44 -8.57 -2.17 -18.66
C MET A 44 -7.21 -1.73 -19.23
N MET A 45 -6.24 -2.64 -19.30
CA MET A 45 -4.91 -2.39 -19.82
C MET A 45 -4.90 -1.97 -21.30
N ALA A 46 -5.96 -2.27 -22.06
CA ALA A 46 -6.13 -1.75 -23.42
C ALA A 46 -6.26 -0.21 -23.47
N HIS A 47 -6.62 0.43 -22.36
CA HIS A 47 -6.83 1.87 -22.27
C HIS A 47 -5.65 2.58 -21.57
N GLY A 48 -5.17 3.68 -22.15
CA GLY A 48 -3.96 4.39 -21.67
C GLY A 48 -4.03 4.90 -20.22
N VAL A 49 -5.22 5.31 -19.76
CA VAL A 49 -5.42 5.78 -18.38
C VAL A 49 -5.15 4.67 -17.36
N PHE A 50 -5.63 3.46 -17.64
CA PHE A 50 -5.41 2.31 -16.76
C PHE A 50 -3.99 1.78 -16.82
N LYS A 51 -3.26 1.95 -17.95
CA LYS A 51 -1.81 1.72 -18.00
C LYS A 51 -1.04 2.55 -16.99
N LEU A 52 -1.43 3.81 -16.81
CA LEU A 52 -0.82 4.67 -15.80
C LEU A 52 -1.21 4.24 -14.39
N LEU A 53 -2.51 4.00 -14.15
CA LEU A 53 -3.03 3.60 -12.84
C LEU A 53 -2.49 2.25 -12.35
N PHE A 54 -2.25 1.32 -13.25
CA PHE A 54 -1.69 0.00 -12.96
C PHE A 54 -0.18 -0.07 -13.22
N SER A 55 0.49 1.07 -13.41
CA SER A 55 1.95 1.10 -13.51
C SER A 55 2.58 0.62 -12.19
N PRO A 56 3.77 -0.03 -12.24
CA PRO A 56 4.45 -0.49 -11.03
C PRO A 56 4.65 0.63 -10.00
N VAL A 57 4.90 1.86 -10.47
CA VAL A 57 5.07 3.04 -9.62
C VAL A 57 3.80 3.34 -8.82
N VAL A 58 2.62 3.27 -9.44
CA VAL A 58 1.35 3.54 -8.75
C VAL A 58 0.95 2.36 -7.87
N VAL A 59 1.14 1.13 -8.36
CA VAL A 59 0.78 -0.10 -7.63
C VAL A 59 1.63 -0.28 -6.36
N LEU A 60 2.93 0.05 -6.40
CA LEU A 60 3.79 0.00 -5.21
C LEU A 60 3.76 1.31 -4.41
N GLY A 61 3.74 2.45 -5.11
CA GLY A 61 3.75 3.76 -4.49
C GLY A 61 2.47 4.07 -3.71
N GLY A 62 1.31 3.55 -4.14
CA GLY A 62 0.04 3.70 -3.45
C GLY A 62 0.07 3.15 -2.02
N PRO A 63 0.37 1.85 -1.81
CA PRO A 63 0.57 1.26 -0.49
C PRO A 63 1.63 1.95 0.36
N LEU A 64 2.77 2.33 -0.23
CA LEU A 64 3.83 3.04 0.49
C LEU A 64 3.39 4.44 0.96
N ALA A 65 2.72 5.20 0.10
CA ALA A 65 2.18 6.51 0.45
C ALA A 65 1.06 6.38 1.50
N ALA A 66 0.17 5.41 1.36
CA ALA A 66 -0.86 5.13 2.35
C ALA A 66 -0.24 4.74 3.71
N PHE A 67 0.81 3.92 3.71
CA PHE A 67 1.55 3.57 4.91
C PHE A 67 2.15 4.81 5.56
N ALA A 68 2.89 5.65 4.81
CA ALA A 68 3.51 6.86 5.33
C ALA A 68 2.49 7.86 5.91
N LEU A 69 1.35 8.06 5.22
CA LEU A 69 0.29 8.96 5.67
C LEU A 69 -0.37 8.48 6.97
N ASN A 70 -0.57 7.18 7.14
CA ASN A 70 -1.13 6.61 8.38
C ASN A 70 -0.08 6.53 9.48
N ALA A 71 1.19 6.25 9.15
CA ALA A 71 2.32 6.20 10.08
C ALA A 71 2.55 7.55 10.74
N TRP A 72 2.52 8.64 9.95
CA TRP A 72 2.68 10.00 10.47
C TRP A 72 1.63 10.38 11.53
N LYS A 73 0.44 9.79 11.47
CA LYS A 73 -0.63 10.06 12.45
C LYS A 73 -0.58 9.19 13.70
N VAL A 74 0.11 8.06 13.61
CA VAL A 74 0.14 7.03 14.65
C VAL A 74 1.46 7.06 15.41
N LEU A 75 2.57 7.33 14.71
CA LEU A 75 3.91 7.38 15.26
C LEU A 75 4.29 8.83 15.58
N HIS A 76 4.59 9.08 16.85
CA HIS A 76 5.19 10.31 17.30
C HIS A 76 6.59 9.99 17.82
N LEU A 77 7.61 10.53 17.15
CA LEU A 77 8.99 10.47 17.61
C LEU A 77 9.27 11.77 18.35
N SER A 78 9.60 11.70 19.63
CA SER A 78 10.12 12.82 20.41
C SER A 78 11.57 12.52 20.73
N ALA A 79 12.46 13.47 20.46
CA ALA A 79 13.83 13.42 20.92
C ALA A 79 14.00 14.59 21.88
N ASP A 80 14.40 14.30 23.12
CA ASP A 80 14.56 15.29 24.17
C ASP A 80 15.92 15.10 24.84
N ILE A 81 16.54 16.20 25.26
CA ILE A 81 17.81 16.16 26.00
C ILE A 81 17.48 16.50 27.45
N VAL A 82 17.56 15.49 28.31
CA VAL A 82 17.22 15.62 29.73
C VAL A 82 18.43 15.19 30.54
N ASN A 83 18.99 16.09 31.35
CA ASN A 83 20.15 15.83 32.22
C ASN A 83 21.37 15.23 31.49
N ASP A 84 21.83 15.85 30.40
CA ASP A 84 22.93 15.35 29.55
C ASP A 84 22.69 13.98 28.88
N GLU A 85 21.52 13.37 29.03
CA GLU A 85 21.12 12.16 28.33
C GLU A 85 20.23 12.49 27.11
N PHE A 86 20.51 11.83 25.99
CA PHE A 86 19.70 11.92 24.78
C PHE A 86 18.58 10.87 24.84
N VAL A 87 17.35 11.32 25.10
CA VAL A 87 16.18 10.44 25.23
C VAL A 87 15.38 10.48 23.94
N ILE A 88 15.24 9.32 23.28
CA ILE A 88 14.35 9.14 22.13
C ILE A 88 13.10 8.40 22.61
N ALA A 89 11.97 9.08 22.64
CA ALA A 89 10.66 8.50 22.95
C ALA A 89 9.86 8.27 21.67
N LEU A 90 9.60 7.00 21.36
CA LEU A 90 8.65 6.60 20.31
C LEU A 90 7.28 6.36 20.95
N SER A 91 6.31 7.21 20.63
CA SER A 91 4.93 7.12 21.10
C SER A 91 4.00 6.65 19.99
N VAL A 92 3.25 5.58 20.25
CA VAL A 92 2.23 5.06 19.33
C VAL A 92 0.86 5.49 19.81
N ARG A 93 0.21 6.39 19.08
CA ARG A 93 -1.16 6.82 19.38
C ARG A 93 -2.13 5.72 18.96
N ARG A 94 -2.92 5.22 19.91
CA ARG A 94 -3.87 4.11 19.71
C ARG A 94 -5.12 4.55 18.96
N ILE A 95 -4.96 4.98 17.71
CA ILE A 95 -6.06 5.34 16.81
C ILE A 95 -6.37 4.12 15.94
N LEU A 96 -7.25 3.25 16.44
CA LEU A 96 -7.56 1.93 15.85
C LEU A 96 -7.77 1.96 14.33
N GLY A 97 -8.50 2.96 13.82
CA GLY A 97 -8.74 3.10 12.37
C GLY A 97 -7.46 3.32 11.56
N HIS A 98 -6.59 4.25 11.97
CA HIS A 98 -5.32 4.49 11.27
C HIS A 98 -4.34 3.33 11.44
N LEU A 99 -4.41 2.62 12.57
CA LEU A 99 -3.60 1.43 12.82
C LEU A 99 -3.98 0.27 11.90
N LEU A 100 -5.28 0.07 11.64
CA LEU A 100 -5.78 -0.92 10.68
C LEU A 100 -5.34 -0.57 9.26
N TRP A 101 -5.50 0.69 8.84
CA TRP A 101 -5.04 1.15 7.52
C TRP A 101 -3.53 1.01 7.34
N LEU A 102 -2.76 1.30 8.39
CA LEU A 102 -1.31 1.10 8.40
C LEU A 102 -0.94 -0.37 8.24
N ALA A 103 -1.60 -1.27 8.98
CA ALA A 103 -1.37 -2.71 8.88
C ALA A 103 -1.74 -3.25 7.49
N LEU A 104 -2.87 -2.82 6.93
CA LEU A 104 -3.29 -3.20 5.58
C LEU A 104 -2.32 -2.69 4.51
N ALA A 105 -1.92 -1.42 4.57
CA ALA A 105 -0.99 -0.83 3.62
C ALA A 105 0.39 -1.48 3.69
N GLY A 106 0.90 -1.71 4.91
CA GLY A 106 2.17 -2.40 5.14
C GLY A 106 2.13 -3.85 4.68
N GLY A 107 1.08 -4.59 5.03
CA GLY A 107 0.90 -5.97 4.60
C GLY A 107 0.82 -6.09 3.08
N LEU A 108 0.07 -5.20 2.42
CA LEU A 108 -0.05 -5.18 0.97
C LEU A 108 1.30 -4.84 0.30
N ALA A 109 2.04 -3.88 0.82
CA ALA A 109 3.38 -3.55 0.33
C ALA A 109 4.33 -4.74 0.46
N VAL A 110 4.34 -5.42 1.61
CA VAL A 110 5.16 -6.62 1.84
C VAL A 110 4.78 -7.74 0.86
N CYS A 111 3.49 -8.01 0.67
CA CYS A 111 3.02 -9.01 -0.29
C CYS A 111 3.50 -8.70 -1.72
N LEU A 112 3.38 -7.45 -2.16
CA LEU A 112 3.80 -7.05 -3.51
C LEU A 112 5.32 -7.13 -3.69
N VAL A 113 6.10 -6.72 -2.69
CA VAL A 113 7.57 -6.82 -2.74
C VAL A 113 8.02 -8.28 -2.73
N ALA A 114 7.41 -9.11 -1.87
CA ALA A 114 7.70 -10.54 -1.84
C ALA A 114 7.36 -11.22 -3.17
N TYR A 115 6.20 -10.90 -3.76
CA TYR A 115 5.81 -11.40 -5.07
C TYR A 115 6.82 -10.98 -6.16
N ALA A 116 7.18 -9.70 -6.22
CA ALA A 116 8.15 -9.21 -7.18
C ALA A 116 9.54 -9.85 -7.01
N PHE A 117 9.95 -10.11 -5.77
CA PHE A 117 11.20 -10.80 -5.46
C PHE A 117 11.16 -12.27 -5.92
N VAL A 118 10.10 -13.00 -5.59
CA VAL A 118 9.93 -14.41 -6.00
C VAL A 118 9.91 -14.54 -7.52
N GLU A 119 9.13 -13.72 -8.22
CA GLU A 119 9.08 -13.71 -9.69
C GLU A 119 10.45 -13.39 -10.30
N ASN A 120 11.15 -12.36 -9.81
CA ASN A 120 12.48 -12.03 -10.31
C ASN A 120 13.49 -13.16 -10.08
N PHE A 121 13.43 -13.85 -8.94
CA PHE A 121 14.27 -15.02 -8.68
C PHE A 121 13.96 -16.19 -9.61
N MET A 122 12.68 -16.46 -9.90
CA MET A 122 12.31 -17.50 -10.87
C MET A 122 12.81 -17.19 -12.28
N ILE A 123 12.82 -15.92 -12.69
CA ILE A 123 13.35 -15.50 -13.99
C ILE A 123 14.87 -15.75 -14.07
N VAL A 124 15.61 -15.47 -12.99
CA VAL A 124 17.08 -15.66 -12.94
C VAL A 124 17.47 -17.13 -12.80
N ALA A 125 16.64 -17.96 -12.17
CA ALA A 125 16.89 -19.39 -11.97
C ALA A 125 16.55 -20.27 -13.18
N ARG A 126 15.97 -19.70 -14.24
CA ARG A 126 15.58 -20.38 -15.48
C ARG A 126 16.62 -20.21 -16.58
#